data_AF-A0A1B6H356-F1
#
_entry.id   AF-A0A1B6H356-F1
#
_cell.length_a   1.000
_cell.length_b   1.000
_cell.length_c   1.000
_cell.angle_alpha   90.00
_cell.angle_beta   90.00
_cell.angle_gamma   90.00
#
_symmetry.space_group_name_H-M   'P 1'
#
loop_
_entity.id
_entity.type
_entity.pdbx_description
1 polymer ?
#
loop_
_entity_poly.entity_id
_entity_poly.type
_entity_poly.pdbx_seq_one_letter_code
_entity_poly.pdbx_strand_id
1 'polypeptide(L)'
;AITLSAEMAPAATVLVYNIDRRSDVVADSLTFPVNGISRNNFTVFINNRKARTGEKVEVAIYGEAGVYVGLSGIDRSFYSMQAGNELTYARVLNKMARFDEETNGTFTQMWFSREGMADDIVHFPSSTYGIDANRTFAYSGLVVFSDIEVSYRMNLCNATQGYAECLNGRCYQMTQKCDGKLDCEDGTDESNCPGFNHTELQIFRKFRFNHIQRQYENVWLWKDINIGPHGRYIFEMPVPE
;
A
#
# COMPACT_ATOMS: atom_id res chain seq x y z
N ALA A 1 -7.78 -12.27 22.41
CA ALA A 1 -8.06 -11.10 21.55
C ALA A 1 -6.80 -10.24 21.55
N ILE A 2 -6.37 -9.75 20.38
CA ILE A 2 -5.20 -8.88 20.24
C ILE A 2 -5.70 -7.45 20.08
N THR A 3 -5.24 -6.53 20.92
CA THR A 3 -5.57 -5.11 20.82
C THR A 3 -4.74 -4.48 19.72
N LEU A 4 -5.39 -3.88 18.72
CA LEU A 4 -4.72 -3.23 17.60
C LEU A 4 -4.25 -1.82 17.99
N SER A 5 -3.05 -1.46 17.54
CA SER A 5 -2.47 -0.12 17.68
C SER A 5 -2.11 0.43 16.30
N ALA A 6 -2.13 1.75 16.15
CA ALA A 6 -1.71 2.40 14.91
C ALA A 6 -0.22 2.21 14.59
N GLU A 7 0.61 1.81 15.57
CA GLU A 7 2.01 1.42 15.34
C GLU A 7 2.15 0.08 14.60
N MET A 8 1.07 -0.68 14.46
CA MET A 8 1.04 -1.97 13.76
C MET A 8 0.69 -1.83 12.27
N ALA A 9 0.58 -0.60 11.77
CA ALA A 9 0.22 -0.33 10.36
C ALA A 9 1.44 -0.42 9.43
N PRO A 10 1.26 -0.81 8.17
CA PRO A 10 -0.01 -1.09 7.49
C PRO A 10 -0.51 -2.54 7.63
N ALA A 11 0.37 -3.46 8.02
CA ALA A 11 0.05 -4.85 8.28
C ALA A 11 0.90 -5.35 9.44
N ALA A 12 0.37 -6.29 10.21
CA ALA A 12 1.06 -6.92 11.32
C ALA A 12 1.04 -8.43 11.18
N THR A 13 2.18 -9.05 11.47
CA THR A 13 2.35 -10.50 11.45
C THR A 13 2.44 -11.00 12.88
N VAL A 14 1.58 -11.95 13.24
CA VAL A 14 1.66 -12.66 14.51
C VAL A 14 2.20 -14.04 14.23
N LEU A 15 3.38 -14.33 14.77
CA LEU A 15 4.01 -15.63 14.72
C LEU A 15 3.83 -16.34 16.07
N VAL A 16 3.41 -17.59 16.03
CA VAL A 16 3.27 -18.46 17.19
C VAL A 16 4.12 -19.69 16.93
N TYR A 17 5.00 -20.03 17.87
CA TYR A 17 5.78 -21.25 17.81
C TYR A 17 5.65 -22.03 19.11
N ASN A 18 5.81 -23.34 19.01
CA ASN A 18 5.87 -24.24 20.15
C ASN A 18 7.06 -25.20 19.99
N ILE A 19 7.67 -25.55 21.11
CA ILE A 19 8.78 -26.49 21.19
C ILE A 19 8.24 -27.73 21.90
N ASP A 20 8.17 -28.85 21.19
CA ASP A 20 7.73 -30.10 21.78
C ASP A 20 8.80 -30.71 22.71
N ARG A 21 8.40 -31.63 23.58
CA ARG A 21 9.31 -32.39 24.46
C ARG A 21 10.35 -33.22 23.70
N ARG A 22 10.11 -33.48 22.41
CA ARG A 22 11.03 -34.15 21.49
C ARG A 22 12.04 -33.21 20.84
N SER A 23 12.04 -31.93 21.22
CA SER A 23 12.88 -30.86 20.64
C SER A 23 12.53 -30.51 19.19
N ASP A 24 11.30 -30.79 18.76
CA ASP A 24 10.80 -30.35 17.45
C ASP A 24 10.17 -28.96 17.57
N VAL A 25 10.51 -28.06 16.64
CA VAL A 25 9.92 -26.72 16.56
C VAL A 25 8.81 -26.73 15.52
N VAL A 26 7.61 -26.32 15.95
CA VAL A 26 6.46 -26.06 15.07
C VAL A 26 6.13 -24.59 15.15
N ALA A 27 6.01 -23.93 14.01
CA ALA A 27 5.68 -22.51 13.93
C ALA A 27 4.59 -22.26 12.89
N ASP A 28 3.69 -21.34 13.22
CA ASP A 28 2.68 -20.81 12.32
C ASP A 28 2.67 -19.28 12.42
N SER A 29 2.25 -18.61 11.36
CA SER A 29 2.14 -17.16 11.37
C SER A 29 0.94 -16.68 10.57
N LEU A 30 0.33 -15.62 11.09
CA LEU A 30 -0.85 -14.96 10.51
C LEU A 30 -0.54 -13.49 10.29
N THR A 31 -0.64 -13.05 9.04
CA THR A 31 -0.52 -11.63 8.69
C THR A 31 -1.90 -11.04 8.51
N PHE A 32 -2.15 -9.88 9.11
CA PHE A 32 -3.40 -9.16 8.98
C PHE A 32 -3.17 -7.66 8.80
N PRO A 33 -4.06 -6.97 8.08
CA PRO A 33 -3.94 -5.54 7.89
C PRO A 33 -4.33 -4.76 9.15
N VAL A 34 -3.64 -3.65 9.38
CA VAL A 34 -3.99 -2.69 10.43
C VAL A 34 -4.09 -1.31 9.82
N ASN A 35 -5.25 -0.68 10.00
CA ASN A 35 -5.40 0.71 9.64
C ASN A 35 -4.75 1.61 10.71
N GLY A 36 -3.63 2.24 10.37
CA GLY A 36 -2.97 3.23 11.23
C GLY A 36 -2.84 4.61 10.61
N ILE A 37 -3.45 4.84 9.45
CA ILE A 37 -3.42 6.15 8.79
C ILE A 37 -4.56 7.01 9.35
N SER A 38 -4.25 8.29 9.62
CA SER A 38 -5.17 9.29 10.16
C SER A 38 -5.58 9.06 11.63
N ARG A 39 -4.61 9.07 12.55
CA ARG A 39 -4.89 9.16 14.00
C ARG A 39 -5.79 10.36 14.33
N ASN A 40 -5.61 11.45 13.58
CA ASN A 40 -6.28 12.71 13.81
C ASN A 40 -7.12 13.03 12.57
N ASN A 41 -8.40 12.65 12.63
CA ASN A 41 -9.33 12.97 11.55
C ASN A 41 -9.52 14.48 11.46
N PHE A 42 -9.31 15.01 10.26
CA PHE A 42 -9.66 16.38 9.92
C PHE A 42 -10.69 16.36 8.78
N THR A 43 -11.56 17.36 8.76
CA THR A 43 -12.50 17.56 7.67
C THR A 43 -12.29 18.94 7.08
N VAL A 44 -12.33 19.00 5.74
CA VAL A 44 -12.22 20.25 5.00
C VAL A 44 -13.61 20.55 4.43
N PHE A 45 -14.14 21.70 4.81
CA PHE A 45 -15.41 22.21 4.32
C PHE A 45 -15.16 23.45 3.47
N ILE A 46 -15.73 23.46 2.28
CA ILE A 46 -15.62 24.57 1.34
C ILE A 46 -16.99 25.25 1.22
N ASN A 47 -17.06 26.51 1.63
CA ASN A 47 -18.27 27.31 1.63
C ASN A 47 -18.26 28.33 0.48
N ASN A 48 -18.98 28.00 -0.59
CA ASN A 48 -19.08 28.85 -1.79
C ASN A 48 -20.21 29.89 -1.71
N ARG A 49 -21.04 29.87 -0.66
CA ARG A 49 -22.25 30.70 -0.57
C ARG A 49 -22.06 32.00 0.21
N LYS A 50 -20.92 32.15 0.89
CA LYS A 50 -20.64 33.32 1.72
C LYS A 50 -20.30 34.56 0.91
N ALA A 51 -19.57 34.41 -0.20
CA ALA A 51 -19.25 35.51 -1.10
C ALA A 51 -20.35 35.70 -2.15
N ARG A 52 -21.00 36.88 -2.13
CA ARG A 52 -22.08 37.23 -3.06
C ARG A 52 -21.60 37.42 -4.51
N THR A 53 -20.30 37.68 -4.70
CA THR A 53 -19.66 37.90 -6.02
C THR A 53 -19.10 36.63 -6.66
N GLY A 54 -18.96 35.53 -5.90
CA GLY A 54 -18.31 34.30 -6.39
C GLY A 54 -16.79 34.38 -6.54
N GLU A 55 -16.18 35.54 -6.32
CA GLU A 55 -14.74 35.77 -6.47
C GLU A 55 -13.90 35.14 -5.35
N LYS A 56 -14.51 34.86 -4.19
CA LYS A 56 -13.83 34.30 -3.02
C LYS A 56 -14.61 33.11 -2.46
N VAL A 57 -13.87 32.14 -1.96
CA VAL A 57 -14.40 30.95 -1.31
C VAL A 57 -13.82 30.85 0.09
N GLU A 58 -14.66 30.51 1.06
CA GLU A 58 -14.24 30.26 2.43
C GLU A 58 -13.93 28.77 2.60
N VAL A 59 -12.72 28.47 3.08
CA VAL A 59 -12.29 27.12 3.43
C VAL A 59 -12.19 27.03 4.94
N ALA A 60 -12.97 26.12 5.52
CA ALA A 60 -13.00 25.81 6.93
C ALA A 60 -12.46 24.41 7.17
N ILE A 61 -11.45 24.29 8.02
CA ILE A 61 -10.85 23.02 8.41
C ILE A 61 -11.20 22.77 9.86
N TYR A 62 -11.70 21.58 10.14
CA TYR A 62 -12.02 21.12 11.49
C TYR A 62 -11.16 19.92 11.83
N GLY A 63 -10.61 19.88 13.04
CA GLY A 63 -9.74 18.80 13.50
C GLY A 63 -9.23 19.06 14.91
N GLU A 64 -8.41 18.16 15.41
CA GLU A 64 -7.82 18.29 16.75
C GLU A 64 -6.80 19.44 16.81
N ALA A 65 -6.65 20.03 18.00
CA ALA A 65 -5.68 21.10 18.23
C ALA A 65 -4.24 20.54 18.10
N GLY A 66 -3.37 21.28 17.41
CA GLY A 66 -1.98 20.87 17.16
C GLY A 66 -1.78 20.00 15.92
N VAL A 67 -2.84 19.66 15.18
CA VAL A 67 -2.72 18.96 13.89
C VAL A 67 -2.16 19.89 12.81
N TYR A 68 -1.19 19.39 12.05
CA TYR A 68 -0.69 20.01 10.82
C TYR A 68 -1.47 19.50 9.61
N VAL A 69 -2.06 20.41 8.84
CA VAL A 69 -2.82 20.11 7.63
C VAL A 69 -2.18 20.83 6.45
N GLY A 70 -1.80 20.06 5.42
CA GLY A 70 -1.38 20.59 4.13
C GLY A 70 -2.54 20.56 3.14
N LEU A 71 -2.91 21.70 2.59
CA LEU A 71 -3.92 21.81 1.53
C LEU A 71 -3.25 22.05 0.18
N SER A 72 -3.62 21.23 -0.80
CA SER A 72 -3.29 21.41 -2.21
C SER A 72 -4.57 21.50 -3.04
N GLY A 73 -4.76 22.61 -3.75
CA GLY A 73 -5.86 22.83 -4.67
C GLY A 73 -5.35 22.98 -6.09
N ILE A 74 -5.97 22.27 -7.03
CA ILE A 74 -5.59 22.24 -8.43
C ILE A 74 -6.84 22.26 -9.31
N ASP A 75 -6.77 22.84 -10.50
CA ASP A 75 -7.87 22.76 -11.47
C ASP A 75 -8.12 21.31 -11.91
N ARG A 76 -9.38 20.98 -12.22
CA ARG A 76 -9.78 19.64 -12.68
C ARG A 76 -9.06 19.21 -13.96
N SER A 77 -8.75 20.16 -14.85
CA SER A 77 -8.04 19.91 -16.11
C SER A 77 -6.61 19.49 -15.84
N PHE A 78 -5.92 20.15 -14.89
CA PHE A 78 -4.57 19.79 -14.46
C PHE A 78 -4.55 18.50 -13.64
N TYR A 79 -5.54 18.27 -12.78
CA TYR A 79 -5.72 16.99 -12.09
C TYR A 79 -5.75 15.83 -13.09
N SER A 80 -6.47 15.99 -14.20
CA SER A 80 -6.53 14.95 -15.24
C SER A 80 -5.20 14.75 -15.99
N MET A 81 -4.35 15.78 -16.07
CA MET A 81 -3.05 15.76 -16.73
C MET A 81 -1.91 15.19 -15.86
N GLN A 82 -2.03 15.25 -14.54
CA GLN A 82 -1.04 14.70 -13.60
C GLN A 82 -0.91 13.18 -13.67
N ALA A 83 -1.84 12.51 -14.36
CA ALA A 83 -1.76 11.11 -14.73
C ALA A 83 -1.48 10.18 -13.53
N GLY A 84 -2.12 10.41 -12.38
CA GLY A 84 -1.98 9.51 -11.23
C GLY A 84 -0.78 9.82 -10.34
N ASN A 85 -0.31 11.07 -10.28
CA ASN A 85 0.74 11.51 -9.36
C ASN A 85 0.21 12.00 -8.00
N GLU A 86 -1.07 11.81 -7.73
CA GLU A 86 -1.72 12.27 -6.51
C GLU A 86 -1.44 11.35 -5.32
N LEU A 87 -1.53 11.93 -4.13
CA LEU A 87 -1.46 11.21 -2.88
C LEU A 87 -2.87 10.72 -2.52
N THR A 88 -3.19 9.47 -2.88
CA THR A 88 -4.43 8.82 -2.45
C THR A 88 -4.18 7.91 -1.25
N TYR A 89 -5.22 7.70 -0.44
CA TYR A 89 -5.16 6.82 0.72
C TYR A 89 -4.70 5.40 0.34
N ALA A 90 -5.32 4.81 -0.70
CA ALA A 90 -4.94 3.49 -1.21
C ALA A 90 -3.49 3.43 -1.72
N ARG A 91 -2.99 4.51 -2.35
CA ARG A 91 -1.60 4.55 -2.83
C ARG A 91 -0.60 4.59 -1.68
N VAL A 92 -0.89 5.36 -0.63
CA VAL A 92 -0.05 5.39 0.58
C VAL A 92 -0.03 4.02 1.23
N LEU A 93 -1.19 3.39 1.45
CA LEU A 93 -1.27 2.05 2.03
C LEU A 93 -0.52 1.00 1.20
N ASN A 94 -0.74 0.95 -0.12
CA ASN A 94 -0.06 -0.01 -1.00
C ASN A 94 1.47 0.21 -1.02
N LYS A 95 1.91 1.48 -0.99
CA LYS A 95 3.34 1.79 -0.91
C LYS A 95 3.95 1.46 0.44
N MET A 96 3.23 1.70 1.55
CA MET A 96 3.66 1.28 2.88
C MET A 96 3.73 -0.25 3.00
N ALA A 97 2.76 -0.97 2.44
CA ALA A 97 2.70 -2.43 2.50
C ALA A 97 3.85 -3.11 1.74
N ARG A 98 4.34 -2.48 0.66
CA ARG A 98 5.50 -2.95 -0.11
C ARG A 98 6.83 -2.32 0.33
N PHE A 99 6.82 -1.55 1.42
CA PHE A 99 8.04 -0.93 1.93
C PHE A 99 8.89 -1.96 2.69
N ASP A 100 8.23 -2.93 3.34
CA ASP A 100 8.86 -4.13 3.89
C ASP A 100 9.10 -5.17 2.78
N GLU A 101 10.01 -6.12 3.02
CA GLU A 101 10.41 -7.13 2.02
C GLU A 101 9.22 -7.84 1.35
N GLU A 102 9.39 -8.23 0.08
CA GLU A 102 8.37 -8.82 -0.80
C GLU A 102 7.71 -10.10 -0.26
N THR A 103 8.17 -10.65 0.85
CA THR A 103 7.78 -11.98 1.36
C THR A 103 6.47 -11.98 2.16
N ASN A 104 5.96 -10.83 2.59
CA ASN A 104 4.80 -10.73 3.50
C ASN A 104 3.62 -9.97 2.88
N GLY A 105 2.98 -10.58 1.90
CA GLY A 105 1.73 -10.07 1.33
C GLY A 105 0.52 -10.73 1.97
N THR A 106 -0.36 -9.95 2.61
CA THR A 106 -1.77 -10.36 2.75
C THR A 106 -2.43 -10.37 1.38
N PHE A 107 -3.41 -11.24 1.14
CA PHE A 107 -4.22 -11.14 -0.08
C PHE A 107 -4.88 -9.75 -0.17
N THR A 108 -4.72 -9.06 -1.30
CA THR A 108 -5.24 -7.69 -1.49
C THR A 108 -6.18 -7.61 -2.68
N GLN A 109 -7.34 -6.99 -2.47
CA GLN A 109 -8.23 -6.57 -3.54
C GLN A 109 -8.12 -5.05 -3.70
N MET A 110 -7.83 -4.61 -4.92
CA MET A 110 -7.84 -3.20 -5.29
C MET A 110 -8.98 -2.91 -6.25
N TRP A 111 -9.72 -1.84 -5.99
CA TRP A 111 -10.69 -1.30 -6.94
C TRP A 111 -10.09 -0.12 -7.66
N PHE A 112 -10.27 -0.12 -8.98
CA PHE A 112 -9.80 0.97 -9.82
C PHE A 112 -10.97 1.85 -10.23
N SER A 113 -10.76 3.16 -10.14
CA SER A 113 -11.65 4.14 -10.73
C SER A 113 -11.73 3.93 -12.25
N ARG A 114 -12.74 4.55 -12.87
CA ARG A 114 -12.86 4.59 -14.32
C ARG A 114 -11.61 5.20 -14.99
N GLU A 115 -10.89 6.02 -14.25
CA GLU A 115 -9.66 6.68 -14.64
C GLU A 115 -8.41 5.80 -14.50
N GLY A 116 -8.55 4.59 -13.96
CA GLY A 116 -7.46 3.63 -13.72
C GLY A 116 -6.63 3.94 -12.47
N MET A 117 -7.17 4.74 -11.54
CA MET A 117 -6.52 5.04 -10.26
C MET A 117 -7.02 4.04 -9.20
N ALA A 118 -6.15 3.59 -8.30
CA ALA A 118 -6.60 2.78 -7.16
C ALA A 118 -7.41 3.66 -6.21
N ASP A 119 -8.71 3.39 -6.10
CA ASP A 119 -9.64 4.12 -5.22
C ASP A 119 -9.56 3.53 -3.81
N ASP A 120 -9.76 2.21 -3.71
CA ASP A 120 -9.81 1.48 -2.45
C ASP A 120 -8.94 0.23 -2.51
N ILE A 121 -8.34 -0.09 -1.36
CA ILE A 121 -7.60 -1.33 -1.15
C ILE A 121 -8.12 -2.02 0.11
N VAL A 122 -8.51 -3.28 -0.03
CA VAL A 122 -8.90 -4.13 1.08
C VAL A 122 -7.95 -5.31 1.14
N HIS A 123 -7.40 -5.50 2.33
CA HIS A 123 -6.49 -6.59 2.65
C HIS A 123 -7.27 -7.66 3.43
N PHE A 124 -6.97 -8.93 3.17
CA PHE A 124 -7.56 -10.06 3.87
C PHE A 124 -6.50 -10.75 4.71
N PRO A 125 -6.82 -11.14 5.96
CA PRO A 125 -5.88 -11.89 6.77
C PRO A 125 -5.58 -13.22 6.10
N SER A 126 -4.30 -13.58 6.02
CA SER A 126 -3.84 -14.83 5.43
C SER A 126 -2.73 -15.43 6.28
N SER A 127 -2.80 -16.74 6.48
CA SER A 127 -1.70 -17.51 7.07
C SER A 127 -0.52 -17.52 6.09
N THR A 128 0.69 -17.65 6.62
CA THR A 128 1.87 -17.78 5.75
C THR A 128 1.91 -19.15 5.07
N TYR A 129 2.58 -19.23 3.91
CA TYR A 129 2.74 -20.47 3.12
C TYR A 129 3.97 -21.29 3.53
N GLY A 130 4.43 -21.12 4.77
CA GLY A 130 5.60 -21.78 5.32
C GLY A 130 5.36 -23.27 5.47
N ILE A 131 6.13 -24.09 4.74
CA ILE A 131 6.04 -25.55 4.79
C ILE A 131 6.61 -26.09 6.10
N ASP A 132 7.72 -25.50 6.57
CA ASP A 132 8.42 -25.88 7.80
C ASP A 132 8.70 -24.65 8.65
N ALA A 133 9.01 -24.85 9.93
CA ALA A 133 9.22 -23.76 10.87
C ALA A 133 10.30 -22.78 10.39
N ASN A 134 11.41 -23.26 9.83
CA ASN A 134 12.47 -22.39 9.31
C ASN A 134 11.95 -21.43 8.22
N ARG A 135 11.13 -21.93 7.29
CA ARG A 135 10.52 -21.08 6.25
C ARG A 135 9.48 -20.13 6.83
N THR A 136 8.68 -20.58 7.81
CA THR A 136 7.71 -19.73 8.50
C THR A 136 8.39 -18.52 9.17
N PHE A 137 9.55 -18.74 9.82
CA PHE A 137 10.37 -17.67 10.38
C PHE A 137 10.98 -16.77 9.30
N ALA A 138 11.54 -17.37 8.25
CA ALA A 138 12.14 -16.63 7.14
C ALA A 138 11.13 -15.75 6.39
N TYR A 139 9.93 -16.28 6.10
CA TYR A 139 8.85 -15.50 5.49
C TYR A 139 8.48 -14.32 6.37
N SER A 140 8.40 -14.52 7.69
CA SER A 140 8.14 -13.46 8.68
C SER A 140 9.29 -12.45 8.83
N GLY A 141 10.36 -12.53 8.04
CA GLY A 141 11.51 -11.60 8.09
C GLY A 141 12.44 -11.83 9.28
N LEU A 142 12.41 -13.01 9.89
CA LEU A 142 13.18 -13.34 11.09
C LEU A 142 14.35 -14.28 10.77
N VAL A 143 15.51 -13.97 11.35
CA VAL A 143 16.66 -14.89 11.41
C VAL A 143 16.68 -15.53 12.80
N VAL A 144 16.57 -16.84 12.86
CA VAL A 144 16.48 -17.59 14.12
C VAL A 144 17.84 -18.17 14.49
N PHE A 145 18.32 -17.84 15.68
CA PHE A 145 19.44 -18.50 16.34
C PHE A 145 18.89 -19.35 17.48
N SER A 146 19.02 -20.67 17.37
CA SER A 146 18.53 -21.60 18.38
C SER A 146 19.53 -22.74 18.60
N ASP A 147 19.59 -23.20 19.84
CA ASP A 147 20.34 -24.41 20.22
C ASP A 147 19.59 -25.71 19.83
N ILE A 148 18.31 -25.57 19.45
CA ILE A 148 17.41 -26.64 19.03
C ILE A 148 17.35 -26.65 17.50
N GLU A 149 17.28 -27.84 16.91
CA GLU A 149 17.07 -28.01 15.47
C GLU A 149 15.71 -27.47 15.06
N VAL A 150 15.71 -26.40 14.26
CA VAL A 150 14.48 -25.88 13.66
C VAL A 150 14.09 -26.80 12.51
N SER A 151 12.84 -27.25 12.48
CA SER A 151 12.33 -28.08 11.39
C SER A 151 12.51 -27.37 10.05
N TYR A 152 13.18 -28.06 9.12
CA TYR A 152 13.40 -27.59 7.76
C TYR A 152 13.31 -28.76 6.78
N ARG A 153 12.65 -28.54 5.65
CA ARG A 153 12.66 -29.43 4.49
C ARG A 153 13.85 -29.08 3.61
N MET A 154 14.66 -30.08 3.28
CA MET A 154 15.78 -29.90 2.36
C MET A 154 15.27 -29.48 0.97
N ASN A 155 15.83 -28.40 0.45
CA ASN A 155 15.63 -27.99 -0.94
C ASN A 155 16.40 -28.94 -1.86
N LEU A 156 15.67 -29.69 -2.69
CA LEU A 156 16.25 -30.55 -3.73
C LEU A 156 16.62 -29.75 -4.99
N CYS A 157 16.16 -28.51 -5.09
CA CYS A 157 16.40 -27.62 -6.24
C CYS A 157 17.70 -26.85 -6.08
N ASN A 158 18.56 -26.91 -7.09
CA ASN A 158 19.86 -26.26 -7.04
C ASN A 158 19.75 -24.76 -7.40
N ALA A 159 19.71 -23.91 -6.37
CA ALA A 159 19.59 -22.46 -6.54
C ALA A 159 20.74 -21.86 -7.37
N THR A 160 21.96 -22.40 -7.26
CA THR A 160 23.12 -21.90 -8.03
C THR A 160 23.02 -22.20 -9.52
N GLN A 161 22.21 -23.18 -9.91
CA GLN A 161 21.90 -23.49 -11.31
C GLN A 161 20.68 -22.71 -11.83
N GLY A 162 20.13 -21.79 -11.02
CA GLY A 162 18.98 -20.97 -11.39
C GLY A 162 17.63 -21.67 -11.25
N TYR A 163 17.54 -22.70 -10.39
CA TYR A 163 16.26 -23.36 -10.08
C TYR A 163 15.66 -22.85 -8.76
N ALA A 164 14.36 -22.63 -8.75
CA ALA A 164 13.55 -22.38 -7.57
C ALA A 164 12.66 -23.59 -7.26
N GLU A 165 12.14 -23.63 -6.04
CA GLU A 165 11.29 -24.71 -5.54
C GLU A 165 9.83 -24.26 -5.43
N CYS A 166 8.92 -25.12 -5.90
CA CYS A 166 7.48 -25.07 -5.67
C CYS A 166 7.11 -25.41 -4.23
N LEU A 167 5.89 -25.07 -3.80
CA LEU A 167 5.37 -25.54 -2.51
C LEU A 167 5.33 -27.07 -2.41
N ASN A 168 4.94 -27.77 -3.49
CA ASN A 168 4.99 -29.23 -3.56
C ASN A 168 6.42 -29.82 -3.60
N GLY A 169 7.47 -29.01 -3.75
CA GLY A 169 8.87 -29.44 -3.82
C GLY A 169 9.40 -29.82 -5.20
N ARG A 170 8.62 -29.54 -6.26
CA ARG A 170 9.14 -29.58 -7.64
C ARG A 170 10.04 -28.38 -7.91
N CYS A 171 10.94 -28.53 -8.87
CA CYS A 171 11.83 -27.45 -9.28
C CYS A 171 11.35 -26.81 -10.59
N TYR A 172 11.44 -25.50 -10.66
CA TYR A 172 11.22 -24.72 -11.89
C TYR A 172 12.39 -23.76 -12.09
N GLN A 173 12.60 -23.28 -13.32
CA GLN A 173 13.66 -22.33 -13.61
C GLN A 173 13.25 -20.94 -13.13
N MET A 174 14.17 -20.17 -12.56
CA MET A 174 13.92 -18.80 -12.11
C MET A 174 13.41 -17.87 -13.23
N THR A 175 13.73 -18.18 -14.49
CA THR A 175 13.23 -17.45 -15.68
C THR A 175 11.74 -17.66 -15.95
N GLN A 176 11.15 -18.73 -15.40
CA GLN A 176 9.72 -19.05 -15.51
C GLN A 176 8.89 -18.37 -14.43
N LYS A 177 9.52 -17.66 -13.47
CA LYS A 177 8.78 -16.92 -12.46
C LYS A 177 8.06 -15.74 -13.12
N CYS A 178 6.75 -15.62 -12.90
CA CYS A 178 5.92 -14.53 -13.41
C CYS A 178 5.90 -14.43 -14.95
N ASP A 179 5.92 -15.57 -15.65
CA ASP A 179 5.82 -15.61 -17.10
C ASP A 179 4.37 -15.77 -17.60
N GLY A 180 3.42 -15.88 -16.68
CA GLY A 180 1.99 -16.02 -16.95
C GLY A 180 1.57 -17.46 -17.25
N LYS A 181 2.46 -18.43 -17.09
CA LYS A 181 2.19 -19.85 -17.26
C LYS A 181 2.35 -20.56 -15.91
N LEU A 182 1.40 -21.44 -15.60
CA LEU A 182 1.50 -22.33 -14.44
C LEU A 182 2.48 -23.46 -14.76
N ASP A 183 3.76 -23.27 -14.43
CA ASP A 183 4.79 -24.32 -14.43
C ASP A 183 4.78 -25.09 -13.10
N CYS A 184 4.38 -24.44 -12.01
CA CYS A 184 4.08 -25.09 -10.76
C CYS A 184 2.61 -25.56 -10.70
N GLU A 185 2.35 -26.80 -10.27
CA GLU A 185 0.98 -27.32 -10.10
C GLU A 185 0.17 -26.51 -9.08
N ASP A 186 0.83 -25.91 -8.08
CA ASP A 186 0.23 -25.03 -7.07
C ASP A 186 0.12 -23.57 -7.52
N GLY A 187 0.75 -23.20 -8.64
CA GLY A 187 0.86 -21.81 -9.12
C GLY A 187 1.76 -20.90 -8.28
N THR A 188 2.69 -21.47 -7.51
CA THR A 188 3.61 -20.69 -6.66
C THR A 188 4.54 -19.78 -7.48
N ASP A 189 4.91 -20.21 -8.68
CA ASP A 189 5.69 -19.47 -9.67
C ASP A 189 5.01 -18.18 -10.16
N GLU A 190 3.68 -18.20 -10.19
CA GLU A 190 2.82 -17.06 -10.57
C GLU A 190 2.27 -16.28 -9.36
N SER A 191 2.77 -16.59 -8.17
CA SER A 191 2.42 -15.88 -6.94
C SER A 191 3.32 -14.66 -6.72
N ASN A 192 2.73 -13.60 -6.16
CA ASN A 192 3.44 -12.35 -5.82
C ASN A 192 4.16 -11.68 -7.01
N CYS A 193 3.61 -11.82 -8.21
CA CYS A 193 4.15 -11.19 -9.41
C CYS A 193 3.80 -9.71 -9.49
N PRO A 194 4.67 -8.87 -10.08
CA PRO A 194 4.30 -7.50 -10.39
C PRO A 194 3.08 -7.54 -11.31
N GLY A 195 1.98 -6.93 -10.87
CA GLY A 195 0.77 -6.87 -11.69
C GLY A 195 1.08 -6.27 -13.06
N PHE A 196 0.82 -7.04 -14.12
CA PHE A 196 0.95 -6.55 -15.49
C PHE A 196 -0.06 -5.42 -15.71
N ASN A 197 0.41 -4.17 -15.71
CA ASN A 197 -0.40 -3.02 -16.11
C ASN A 197 -0.59 -3.08 -17.64
N HIS A 198 -1.50 -3.94 -18.09
CA HIS A 198 -1.73 -4.23 -19.51
C HIS A 198 -2.25 -3.04 -20.33
N THR A 199 -2.68 -1.97 -19.67
CA THR A 199 -2.93 -0.69 -20.32
C THR A 199 -2.43 0.42 -19.39
N GLU A 200 -1.29 1.02 -19.69
CA GLU A 200 -0.89 2.25 -19.01
C GLU A 200 -1.79 3.41 -19.48
N LEU A 201 -3.06 3.39 -19.07
CA LEU A 201 -4.01 4.48 -19.29
C LEU A 201 -3.45 5.82 -18.78
N GLN A 202 -2.59 5.77 -17.76
CA GLN A 202 -1.83 6.91 -17.25
C GLN A 202 -0.84 7.47 -18.28
N ILE A 203 -0.01 6.61 -18.89
CA ILE A 203 0.95 6.99 -19.93
C ILE A 203 0.20 7.50 -21.17
N PHE A 204 -0.87 6.81 -21.57
CA PHE A 204 -1.72 7.24 -22.67
C PHE A 204 -2.29 8.66 -22.45
N ARG A 205 -2.70 9.01 -21.22
CA ARG A 205 -3.16 10.37 -20.88
C ARG A 205 -2.06 11.42 -20.97
N LYS A 206 -0.85 11.09 -20.52
CA LYS A 206 0.31 11.99 -20.58
C LYS A 206 0.65 12.43 -22.02
N PHE A 207 0.39 11.56 -23.00
CA PHE A 207 0.79 11.78 -24.39
C PHE A 207 -0.35 12.17 -25.36
N ARG A 208 -1.63 12.06 -24.96
CA ARG A 208 -2.77 12.38 -25.86
C ARG A 208 -3.10 13.86 -25.93
N PHE A 209 -2.74 14.66 -24.93
CA PHE A 209 -2.98 16.10 -24.96
C PHE A 209 -1.86 16.81 -25.72
N ASN A 210 -2.01 16.82 -27.05
CA ASN A 210 -1.25 17.68 -27.92
C ASN A 210 -1.84 19.10 -27.85
N HIS A 211 -0.99 20.11 -27.64
CA HIS A 211 -1.25 21.51 -27.96
C HIS A 211 -2.23 22.33 -27.07
N ILE A 212 -2.17 22.18 -25.75
CA ILE A 212 -2.48 23.31 -24.84
C ILE A 212 -1.19 23.73 -24.14
N GLN A 213 -0.26 24.22 -24.94
CA GLN A 213 0.85 25.03 -24.44
C GLN A 213 0.33 26.46 -24.41
N ARG A 214 -0.26 26.89 -23.30
CA ARG A 214 -0.57 28.31 -23.05
C ARG A 214 -0.83 28.54 -21.56
N GLN A 215 0.22 29.04 -20.91
CA GLN A 215 0.20 30.00 -19.81
C GLN A 215 -0.69 29.65 -18.61
N TYR A 216 -0.25 28.75 -17.74
CA TYR A 216 -0.73 28.79 -16.36
C TYR A 216 0.45 28.58 -15.42
N GLU A 217 0.75 29.64 -14.68
CA GLU A 217 1.55 29.55 -13.47
C GLU A 217 0.60 29.12 -12.34
N ASN A 218 0.98 28.03 -11.68
CA ASN A 218 0.71 27.73 -10.27
C ASN A 218 -0.51 26.85 -9.91
N VAL A 219 -0.23 26.01 -8.90
CA VAL A 219 -1.19 25.34 -8.04
C VAL A 219 -2.11 26.40 -7.42
N TRP A 220 -3.43 26.22 -7.51
CA TRP A 220 -4.42 27.21 -7.03
C TRP A 220 -4.28 27.49 -5.54
N LEU A 221 -4.07 26.45 -4.74
CA LEU A 221 -3.92 26.56 -3.31
C LEU A 221 -2.76 25.68 -2.86
N TRP A 222 -1.76 26.26 -2.21
CA TRP A 222 -0.79 25.51 -1.42
C TRP A 222 -0.70 26.20 -0.05
N LYS A 223 -1.13 25.50 1.01
CA LYS A 223 -1.18 26.11 2.33
C LYS A 223 -0.90 25.09 3.43
N ASP A 224 0.02 25.45 4.30
CA ASP A 224 0.35 24.78 5.54
C ASP A 224 -0.43 25.43 6.70
N ILE A 225 -1.12 24.61 7.49
CA ILE A 225 -2.05 25.08 8.51
C ILE A 225 -1.86 24.27 9.78
N ASN A 226 -1.62 24.96 10.89
CA ASN A 226 -1.68 24.38 12.23
C ASN A 226 -3.02 24.71 12.87
N ILE A 227 -3.78 23.69 13.26
CA ILE A 227 -5.06 23.88 13.92
C ILE A 227 -4.83 24.37 15.35
N GLY A 228 -5.38 25.56 15.66
CA GLY A 228 -5.30 26.14 17.00
C GLY A 228 -6.18 25.43 18.04
N PRO A 229 -6.17 25.90 19.30
CA PRO A 229 -6.91 25.27 20.41
C PRO A 229 -8.43 25.23 20.21
N HIS A 230 -8.97 26.03 19.29
CA HIS A 230 -10.40 26.04 18.95
C HIS A 230 -10.84 24.86 18.06
N GLY A 231 -9.91 23.99 17.63
CA GLY A 231 -10.24 22.83 16.79
C GLY A 231 -10.72 23.19 15.37
N ARG A 232 -10.50 24.44 14.94
CA ARG A 232 -10.85 24.90 13.59
C ARG A 232 -9.90 25.98 13.09
N TYR A 233 -9.73 26.03 11.78
CA TYR A 233 -9.04 27.08 11.06
C TYR A 233 -9.84 27.49 9.83
N ILE A 234 -10.15 28.78 9.69
CA ILE A 234 -11.00 29.29 8.62
C ILE A 234 -10.24 30.39 7.90
N PHE A 235 -10.20 30.32 6.57
CA PHE A 235 -9.63 31.38 5.74
C PHE A 235 -10.42 31.54 4.45
N GLU A 236 -10.31 32.72 3.85
CA GLU A 236 -10.90 33.03 2.56
C GLU A 236 -9.81 33.03 1.49
N MET A 237 -10.11 32.47 0.32
CA MET A 237 -9.20 32.42 -0.82
C MET A 237 -9.89 32.90 -2.09
N PRO A 238 -9.19 33.60 -3.00
CA PRO A 238 -9.74 33.97 -4.29
C PRO A 238 -9.90 32.72 -5.18
N VAL A 239 -10.98 32.68 -5.96
CA VAL A 239 -11.17 31.70 -7.03
C VAL A 239 -10.34 32.15 -8.23
N PRO A 240 -9.58 31.26 -8.91
CA PRO A 240 -8.87 31.65 -10.11
C PRO A 240 -9.88 31.96 -11.22
N GLU A 241 -9.56 32.90 -12.09
CA GLU A 241 -10.38 33.27 -13.25
C GLU A 241 -10.47 32.15 -14.29
#